data_AF-A0A348AZZ7-F1
#
_entry.id   AF-A0A348AZZ7-F1
#
_cell.length_a   1.000
_cell.length_b   1.000
_cell.length_c   1.000
_cell.angle_alpha   90.00
_cell.angle_beta   90.00
_cell.angle_gamma   90.00
#
_symmetry.space_group_name_H-M   'P 1'
#
loop_
_entity.id
_entity.type
_entity.pdbx_description
1 polymer ?
#
loop_
_entity_poly.entity_id
_entity_poly.type
_entity_poly.pdbx_seq_one_letter_code
_entity_poly.pdbx_strand_id
1 'polypeptide(L)'
;GKFAFHVDVATAYKIIADTFSEKEICDLTEIQLFPPQKMVSIVQKGSPLRKVITYGLRRVTESGLMDYQRKVWHSPKPRCVKQIHTDDLRVDLQTFASALLVLIFGCAVSLLALSIEIIQHKLWQRYRALEEDDDDVDDEETVEQN
;
A
#
# COMPACT_ATOMS: atom_id res chain seq x y z
N GLY A 1 8.40 14.13 -2.50
CA GLY A 1 9.48 14.56 -1.59
C GLY A 1 9.85 16.00 -1.88
N LYS A 2 9.87 16.86 -0.85
CA LYS A 2 10.14 18.31 -0.99
C LYS A 2 11.59 18.70 -0.66
N PHE A 3 12.38 17.78 -0.09
CA PHE A 3 13.75 18.02 0.33
C PHE A 3 14.63 16.79 0.05
N ALA A 4 15.89 17.04 -0.28
CA ALA A 4 16.94 16.03 -0.40
C ALA A 4 18.21 16.62 0.22
N PHE A 5 18.92 15.82 1.01
CA PHE A 5 20.15 16.24 1.67
C PHE A 5 21.22 15.17 1.45
N HIS A 6 22.47 15.62 1.39
CA HIS A 6 23.63 14.74 1.26
C HIS A 6 24.44 14.81 2.55
N VAL A 7 24.61 13.66 3.18
CA VAL A 7 25.30 13.51 4.46
C VAL A 7 25.93 12.13 4.52
N ASP A 8 27.05 12.01 5.24
CA ASP A 8 27.67 10.71 5.50
C ASP A 8 26.75 9.82 6.33
N VAL A 9 26.59 8.57 5.91
CA VAL A 9 25.65 7.60 6.48
C VAL A 9 25.87 7.37 7.97
N ALA A 10 27.12 7.39 8.44
CA ALA A 10 27.44 7.20 9.86
C ALA A 10 26.80 8.26 10.76
N THR A 11 26.86 9.50 10.27
CA THR A 11 26.35 10.67 10.98
C THR A 11 24.86 10.84 10.74
N ALA A 12 24.41 10.55 9.51
CA ALA A 12 23.02 10.64 9.09
C ALA A 12 22.11 9.79 9.97
N TYR A 13 22.44 8.52 10.19
CA TYR A 13 21.60 7.62 10.97
C TYR A 13 21.43 8.09 12.42
N LYS A 14 22.47 8.72 12.99
CA LYS A 14 22.37 9.33 14.32
C LYS A 14 21.43 10.52 14.32
N ILE A 15 21.62 11.47 13.39
CA ILE A 15 20.77 12.67 13.28
C ILE A 15 19.32 12.26 13.04
N ILE A 16 19.08 11.32 12.12
CA ILE A 16 17.74 10.83 11.80
C ILE A 16 17.07 10.23 13.04
N ALA A 17 17.77 9.40 13.80
CA ALA A 17 17.25 8.80 15.02
C ALA A 17 16.92 9.84 16.11
N ASP A 18 17.68 10.93 16.18
CA ASP A 18 17.51 11.96 17.21
C ASP A 18 16.44 13.02 16.85
N THR A 19 16.22 13.31 15.55
CA THR A 19 15.40 14.46 15.12
C THR A 19 14.12 14.10 14.35
N PHE A 20 14.02 12.93 13.74
CA PHE A 20 12.88 12.57 12.88
C PHE A 20 11.83 11.79 13.67
N SER A 21 10.55 12.01 13.32
CA SER A 21 9.47 11.17 13.81
C SER A 21 9.45 9.81 13.11
N GLU A 22 8.80 8.81 13.72
CA GLU A 22 8.72 7.46 13.15
C GLU A 22 8.10 7.44 11.74
N LYS A 23 7.09 8.29 11.48
CA LYS A 23 6.47 8.44 10.16
C LYS A 23 7.47 8.96 9.13
N GLU A 24 8.23 9.99 9.48
CA GLU A 24 9.23 10.58 8.58
C GLU A 24 10.40 9.62 8.31
N ILE A 25 10.77 8.78 9.28
CA ILE A 25 11.77 7.72 9.09
C ILE A 25 11.28 6.68 8.08
N CYS A 26 10.00 6.30 8.14
CA CYS A 26 9.41 5.33 7.20
C CYS A 26 9.21 5.89 5.79
N ASP A 27 8.99 7.21 5.67
CA ASP A 27 8.88 7.91 4.38
C ASP A 27 10.24 8.29 3.75
N LEU A 28 11.34 8.17 4.50
CA LEU A 28 12.67 8.53 4.03
C LEU A 28 13.26 7.47 3.08
N THR A 29 13.72 7.91 1.91
CA THR A 29 14.42 7.06 0.94
C THR A 29 15.91 7.39 0.88
N GLU A 30 16.74 6.37 1.08
CA GLU A 30 18.21 6.46 0.97
C GLU A 30 18.66 6.12 -0.45
N ILE A 31 19.51 6.96 -1.05
CA ILE A 31 20.10 6.73 -2.37
C ILE A 31 21.62 6.78 -2.25
N GLN A 32 22.32 5.74 -2.71
CA GLN A 32 23.78 5.68 -2.67
C GLN A 32 24.38 6.46 -3.85
N LEU A 33 24.99 7.60 -3.56
CA LEU A 33 25.63 8.46 -4.57
C LEU A 33 27.01 7.94 -5.02
N PHE A 34 27.78 7.38 -4.09
CA PHE A 34 29.14 6.90 -4.34
C PHE A 34 29.30 5.43 -3.92
N PRO A 35 30.03 4.62 -4.70
CA PRO A 35 30.32 3.26 -4.31
C PRO A 35 31.28 3.23 -3.10
N PRO A 36 31.18 2.20 -2.25
CA PRO A 36 32.03 2.07 -1.07
C PRO A 36 33.51 2.00 -1.47
N GLN A 37 34.29 2.94 -0.93
CA GLN A 37 35.73 3.00 -1.16
C GLN A 37 36.45 1.97 -0.28
N LYS A 38 37.35 1.18 -0.87
CA LYS A 38 38.19 0.25 -0.12
C LYS A 38 39.33 1.03 0.53
N MET A 39 39.30 1.13 1.85
CA MET A 39 40.42 1.70 2.60
C MET A 39 41.57 0.69 2.67
N VAL A 40 42.78 1.16 2.36
CA VAL A 40 44.01 0.37 2.43
C VAL A 40 45.04 1.11 3.26
N SER A 41 45.92 0.36 3.93
CA SER A 41 47.05 0.95 4.64
C SER A 41 48.13 1.39 3.65
N ILE A 42 48.54 2.65 3.72
CA ILE A 42 49.61 3.22 2.89
C ILE A 42 50.95 2.98 3.60
N VAL A 43 51.89 2.33 2.91
CA VAL A 43 53.22 2.00 3.44
C VAL A 43 54.28 2.37 2.40
N GLN A 44 55.44 2.87 2.84
CA GLN A 44 56.57 3.20 1.97
C GLN A 44 57.01 2.01 1.11
N LYS A 45 57.37 2.29 -0.15
CA LYS A 45 57.89 1.29 -1.09
C LYS A 45 59.17 0.68 -0.52
N GLY A 46 59.21 -0.64 -0.38
CA GLY A 46 60.36 -1.37 0.19
C GLY A 46 60.37 -1.47 1.72
N SER A 47 59.37 -0.92 2.43
CA SER A 47 59.33 -1.01 3.89
C SER A 47 59.20 -2.46 4.38
N PRO A 48 59.99 -2.88 5.40
CA PRO A 48 59.83 -4.19 6.02
C PRO A 48 58.47 -4.34 6.72
N LEU A 49 57.81 -3.22 7.07
CA LEU A 49 56.52 -3.25 7.77
C LEU A 49 55.34 -3.65 6.88
N ARG A 50 55.51 -3.64 5.55
CA ARG A 50 54.42 -3.94 4.61
C ARG A 50 53.76 -5.29 4.89
N LYS A 51 54.56 -6.34 5.15
CA LYS A 51 54.04 -7.70 5.37
C LYS A 51 53.30 -7.81 6.70
N VAL A 52 53.86 -7.27 7.78
CA VAL A 52 53.26 -7.35 9.12
C VAL A 52 51.96 -6.54 9.19
N ILE A 53 51.91 -5.34 8.59
CA ILE A 53 50.69 -4.54 8.53
C ILE A 53 49.61 -5.24 7.70
N THR A 54 49.98 -5.78 6.54
CA THR A 54 49.02 -6.49 5.67
C THR A 54 48.44 -7.71 6.37
N TYR A 55 49.29 -8.52 7.01
CA TYR A 55 48.85 -9.69 7.77
C TYR A 55 47.99 -9.31 8.98
N GLY A 56 48.40 -8.28 9.73
CA GLY A 56 47.64 -7.76 10.86
C GLY A 56 46.24 -7.28 10.45
N LEU A 57 46.14 -6.48 9.37
CA LEU A 57 44.85 -6.00 8.87
C LEU A 57 43.95 -7.13 8.37
N ARG A 58 44.53 -8.14 7.71
CA ARG A 58 43.80 -9.34 7.30
C ARG A 58 43.25 -10.08 8.52
N ARG A 59 44.07 -10.31 9.55
CA ARG A 59 43.66 -10.98 10.79
C ARG A 59 42.56 -10.22 11.55
N VAL A 60 42.64 -8.88 11.62
CA VAL A 60 41.59 -8.04 12.23
C VAL A 60 40.26 -8.14 11.47
N THR A 61 40.32 -8.26 10.14
CA THR A 61 39.13 -8.46 9.31
C THR A 61 38.56 -9.87 9.47
N GLU A 62 39.40 -10.90 9.41
CA GLU A 62 38.99 -12.31 9.53
C GLU A 62 38.42 -12.66 10.92
N SER A 63 38.93 -12.01 11.98
CA SER A 63 38.40 -12.17 13.34
C SER A 63 37.10 -11.40 13.60
N GLY A 64 36.62 -10.60 12.64
CA GLY A 64 35.41 -9.78 12.80
C GLY A 64 35.59 -8.55 13.69
N LEU A 65 36.81 -8.26 14.16
CA LEU A 65 37.08 -7.07 14.99
C LEU A 65 36.77 -5.77 14.24
N MET A 66 37.00 -5.76 12.92
CA MET A 66 36.61 -4.63 12.06
C MET A 66 35.09 -4.40 12.08
N ASP A 67 34.29 -5.46 12.04
CA ASP A 67 32.83 -5.35 12.07
C ASP A 67 32.31 -4.94 13.45
N TYR A 68 32.95 -5.42 14.51
CA TYR A 68 32.66 -4.96 15.88
C TYR A 68 32.92 -3.45 16.01
N GLN A 69 34.11 -2.99 15.61
CA GLN A 69 34.46 -1.58 15.64
C GLN A 69 33.47 -0.75 14.81
N ARG A 70 33.08 -1.25 13.62
CA ARG A 70 32.06 -0.59 12.80
C ARG A 70 30.75 -0.38 13.56
N LYS A 71 30.26 -1.39 14.28
CA LYS A 71 29.00 -1.28 15.06
C LYS A 71 29.10 -0.33 16.24
N VAL A 72 30.28 -0.17 16.83
CA VAL A 72 30.50 0.74 17.97
C VAL A 72 30.55 2.20 17.52
N TRP A 73 31.22 2.49 16.41
CA TRP A 73 31.40 3.87 15.93
C TRP A 73 30.31 4.35 14.99
N HIS A 74 29.66 3.46 14.25
CA HIS A 74 28.55 3.80 13.36
C HIS A 74 27.23 3.51 14.04
N SER A 75 26.34 4.50 14.06
CA SER A 75 24.97 4.29 14.53
C SER A 75 24.27 3.28 13.61
N PRO A 76 23.49 2.33 14.16
CA PRO A 76 22.75 1.38 13.35
C PRO A 76 21.71 2.13 12.52
N LYS A 77 21.39 1.58 11.35
CA LYS A 77 20.29 2.09 10.52
C LYS A 77 19.00 2.12 11.34
N PRO A 78 18.31 3.27 11.46
CA PRO A 78 17.03 3.33 12.16
C PRO A 78 16.04 2.41 11.47
N ARG A 79 15.40 1.53 12.24
CA ARG A 79 14.37 0.64 11.73
C ARG A 79 13.04 1.39 11.77
N CYS A 80 12.29 1.33 10.68
CA CYS A 80 10.89 1.72 10.67
C CYS A 80 10.14 0.73 11.57
N VAL A 81 9.93 1.09 12.83
CA VAL A 81 8.98 0.42 13.70
C VAL A 81 7.62 0.93 13.26
N LYS A 82 6.85 0.09 12.57
CA LYS A 82 5.45 0.41 12.23
C LYS A 82 4.63 0.32 13.53
N GLN A 83 4.82 1.24 14.45
CA GLN A 83 3.83 1.47 15.49
C GLN A 83 2.63 2.08 14.78
N ILE A 84 1.59 1.25 14.62
CA ILE A 84 0.36 1.63 13.94
C ILE A 84 -0.30 2.69 14.81
N HIS A 85 0.03 3.96 14.56
CA HIS A 85 -0.64 5.06 15.22
C HIS A 85 -2.01 5.23 14.57
N THR A 86 -3.02 5.59 15.36
CA THR A 86 -4.43 5.66 14.96
C THR A 86 -4.69 6.58 13.76
N ASP A 87 -3.76 7.49 13.45
CA ASP A 87 -3.81 8.38 12.28
C ASP A 87 -3.36 7.71 10.97
N ASP A 88 -2.54 6.66 11.01
CA ASP A 88 -2.13 5.87 9.83
C ASP A 88 -3.23 4.85 9.44
N LEU A 89 -4.07 4.49 10.41
CA LEU A 89 -5.34 3.78 10.22
C LEU A 89 -6.45 4.64 9.62
N ARG A 90 -6.18 5.93 9.35
CA ARG A 90 -7.07 6.76 8.54
C ARG A 90 -6.84 6.38 7.08
N VAL A 91 -7.26 5.16 6.75
CA VAL A 91 -7.23 4.58 5.40
C VAL A 91 -7.75 5.63 4.44
N ASP A 92 -6.93 5.95 3.44
CA ASP A 92 -7.25 6.93 2.43
C ASP A 92 -8.64 6.60 1.84
N LEU A 93 -9.65 7.40 2.22
CA LEU A 93 -11.04 7.19 1.80
C LEU A 93 -11.15 7.10 0.29
N GLN A 94 -10.17 7.63 -0.44
CA GLN A 94 -10.11 7.57 -1.88
C GLN A 94 -10.04 6.13 -2.42
N THR A 95 -9.37 5.22 -1.71
CA THR A 95 -9.30 3.81 -2.13
C THR A 95 -10.63 3.09 -1.85
N PHE A 96 -11.22 3.35 -0.68
CA PHE A 96 -12.50 2.73 -0.27
C PHE A 96 -13.71 3.29 -1.02
N ALA A 97 -13.63 4.53 -1.51
CA ALA A 97 -14.68 5.17 -2.30
C ALA A 97 -15.03 4.37 -3.56
N SER A 98 -14.04 3.74 -4.21
CA SER A 98 -14.28 2.90 -5.39
C SER A 98 -15.18 1.70 -5.08
N ALA A 99 -14.97 1.02 -3.95
CA ALA A 99 -15.79 -0.10 -3.52
C ALA A 99 -17.21 0.34 -3.14
N LEU A 100 -17.36 1.50 -2.47
CA LEU A 100 -18.66 2.07 -2.13
C LEU A 100 -19.48 2.44 -3.38
N LEU A 101 -18.84 3.00 -4.42
CA LEU A 101 -19.52 3.32 -5.67
C LEU A 101 -20.07 2.08 -6.37
N VAL A 102 -19.29 0.99 -6.41
CA VAL A 102 -19.74 -0.29 -6.98
C VAL A 102 -20.93 -0.85 -6.20
N LEU A 103 -20.91 -0.74 -4.87
CA LEU A 103 -22.00 -1.21 -4.01
C LEU A 103 -23.29 -0.41 -4.23
N ILE A 104 -23.19 0.91 -4.30
CA ILE A 104 -24.35 1.79 -4.58
C ILE A 104 -24.94 1.48 -5.96
N PHE A 105 -24.08 1.31 -6.97
CA PHE A 105 -24.53 0.96 -8.32
C PHE A 105 -25.24 -0.40 -8.35
N GLY A 106 -24.70 -1.41 -7.67
CA GLY A 106 -25.33 -2.72 -7.53
C GLY A 106 -26.72 -2.63 -6.90
N CYS A 107 -26.84 -1.90 -5.77
CA CYS A 107 -28.14 -1.68 -5.13
C CYS A 107 -29.15 -0.96 -6.04
N ALA A 108 -28.70 0.05 -6.79
CA ALA A 108 -29.57 0.77 -7.72
C ALA A 108 -30.11 -0.13 -8.84
N VAL A 109 -29.25 -0.97 -9.44
CA VAL A 109 -29.66 -1.92 -10.50
C VAL A 109 -30.64 -2.96 -9.95
N SER A 110 -30.40 -3.50 -8.76
CA SER A 110 -31.32 -4.45 -8.12
C SER A 110 -32.69 -3.84 -7.85
N LEU A 111 -32.75 -2.59 -7.35
CA LEU A 111 -34.03 -1.90 -7.12
C LEU A 111 -34.76 -1.60 -8.42
N LEU A 112 -34.04 -1.25 -9.49
CA LEU A 112 -34.64 -1.05 -10.81
C LEU A 112 -35.23 -2.34 -11.37
N ALA A 113 -34.49 -3.46 -11.33
CA ALA A 113 -35.00 -4.76 -11.76
C ALA A 113 -36.26 -5.18 -10.99
N LEU A 114 -36.24 -5.06 -9.66
CA LEU A 114 -37.40 -5.36 -8.81
C LEU A 114 -38.60 -4.45 -9.15
N SER A 115 -38.37 -3.16 -9.40
CA SER A 115 -39.44 -2.23 -9.78
C SER A 115 -40.09 -2.60 -11.11
N ILE A 116 -39.29 -3.04 -12.09
CA ILE A 116 -39.77 -3.49 -13.40
C ILE A 116 -40.63 -4.75 -13.25
N GLU A 117 -40.16 -5.73 -12.48
CA GLU A 117 -40.92 -6.96 -12.22
C GLU A 117 -42.26 -6.66 -11.54
N ILE A 118 -42.29 -5.78 -10.53
CA ILE A 118 -43.52 -5.41 -9.84
C ILE A 118 -44.51 -4.70 -10.79
N ILE A 119 -44.01 -3.80 -11.64
CA ILE A 119 -44.85 -3.08 -12.61
C ILE A 119 -45.41 -4.06 -13.64
N GLN A 120 -44.57 -4.95 -14.18
CA GLN A 120 -45.01 -5.97 -15.13
C GLN A 120 -46.04 -6.90 -14.52
N HIS A 121 -45.81 -7.40 -13.31
CA HIS A 121 -46.77 -8.27 -12.61
C HIS A 121 -48.11 -7.56 -12.38
N LYS A 122 -48.10 -6.29 -11.95
CA LYS A 122 -49.34 -5.52 -11.79
C LYS A 122 -50.05 -5.22 -13.11
N LEU A 123 -49.33 -4.95 -14.18
CA LEU A 123 -49.90 -4.74 -15.51
C LEU A 123 -50.49 -6.04 -16.07
N TRP A 124 -49.83 -7.17 -15.87
CA TRP A 124 -50.32 -8.49 -16.30
C TRP A 124 -51.60 -8.89 -15.55
N GLN A 125 -51.67 -8.62 -14.24
CA GLN A 125 -52.90 -8.82 -13.46
C GLN A 125 -54.05 -7.94 -13.94
N ARG A 126 -53.77 -6.68 -14.29
CA ARG A 126 -54.79 -5.76 -14.85
C ARG A 126 -55.24 -6.15 -16.25
N TYR A 127 -54.32 -6.66 -17.08
CA TYR A 127 -54.66 -7.14 -18.42
C TYR A 127 -55.57 -8.37 -18.34
N ARG A 128 -55.26 -9.35 -17.49
CA ARG A 128 -56.12 -10.54 -17.30
C ARG A 128 -57.51 -10.19 -16.77
N ALA A 129 -57.63 -9.19 -15.89
CA ALA A 129 -58.92 -8.74 -15.39
C ALA A 129 -59.77 -7.99 -16.44
N LEU A 130 -59.13 -7.40 -17.47
CA LEU A 130 -59.85 -6.82 -18.62
C LEU A 130 -60.22 -7.90 -19.64
N GLU A 131 -59.40 -8.94 -19.80
CA GLU A 131 -59.68 -10.10 -20.67
C GLU A 131 -60.87 -10.91 -20.14
N GLU A 132 -61.02 -11.06 -18.82
CA GLU A 132 -62.20 -11.70 -18.20
C GLU A 132 -63.50 -10.88 -18.39
N ASP A 133 -63.45 -9.55 -18.44
CA ASP A 133 -64.61 -8.67 -18.70
C ASP A 133 -65.03 -8.68 -20.19
N ASP A 134 -64.11 -8.87 -21.15
CA ASP A 134 -64.45 -8.99 -22.59
C ASP A 134 -65.10 -10.36 -22.89
N ASP A 135 -64.65 -11.46 -22.26
CA ASP A 135 -65.25 -12.79 -22.43
C ASP A 135 -66.69 -12.87 -21.86
N ASP A 136 -66.98 -12.20 -20.73
CA ASP A 136 -68.34 -12.16 -20.15
C ASP A 136 -69.35 -11.39 -21.04
N VAL A 137 -68.89 -10.39 -21.81
CA VAL A 137 -69.74 -9.62 -22.75
C VAL A 137 -70.09 -10.44 -24.00
N ASP A 138 -69.15 -11.23 -24.54
CA ASP A 138 -69.40 -12.11 -25.68
C ASP A 138 -70.35 -13.28 -25.32
N ASP A 139 -70.28 -13.81 -24.08
CA ASP A 139 -71.22 -14.82 -23.59
C ASP A 139 -72.64 -14.25 -23.35
N GLU A 140 -72.78 -12.98 -22.93
CA GLU A 140 -74.09 -12.35 -22.78
C GLU A 140 -74.74 -12.02 -24.15
N GLU A 141 -73.94 -11.60 -25.15
CA GLU A 141 -74.43 -11.31 -26.51
C GLU A 141 -74.83 -12.59 -27.28
N THR A 142 -74.16 -13.73 -27.03
CA THR A 142 -74.53 -15.03 -27.64
C THR A 142 -75.78 -15.67 -27.01
N VAL A 143 -76.12 -15.33 -25.75
CA VAL A 143 -77.37 -15.76 -25.10
C VAL A 143 -78.59 -14.95 -25.58
N GLU A 144 -78.44 -13.66 -25.91
CA GLU A 144 -79.55 -12.83 -26.43
C GLU A 144 -79.97 -13.17 -27.87
N GLN A 145 -79.12 -13.84 -28.66
CA GLN A 145 -79.41 -14.16 -30.08
C GLN A 145 -80.08 -15.52 -30.32
N ASN A 146 -80.44 -16.29 -29.27
CA ASN A 146 -81.02 -17.64 -29.37
C ASN A 146 -82.44 -17.74 -28.77
#